data_AF-A0A8C9SKR7-F1
#
_entry.id   AF-A0A8C9SKR7-F1
#
_cell.length_a   1.000
_cell.length_b   1.000
_cell.length_c   1.000
_cell.angle_alpha   90.00
_cell.angle_beta   90.00
_cell.angle_gamma   90.00
#
_symmetry.space_group_name_H-M   'P 1'
#
loop_
_entity.id
_entity.type
_entity.pdbx_description
1 polymer ?
#
loop_
_entity_poly.entity_id
_entity_poly.type
_entity_poly.pdbx_seq_one_letter_code
_entity_poly.pdbx_strand_id
1 'polypeptide(L)'
;MTEPSASPEDPWNKHVDGAFADNGFDHTFFAESARKGSLVSRANSIGSTSASSVPNTDDEDSDYRHETSYKESYKDRRRQAHTQAEQKRRDAIKKGYDDLQLIVPTCQQQSEFAMGTQKISKATVLQKTIDYIQFLHKEKKKQEEEVSTLRKEVMALKIMKTNYEHIVQAHQNNPQQSDEQVSDQVKFSIFQSIMDSLFQSFSTSVSVSSFQELSACVFSWIEEHCKPQTLREFVMGVLQQLNSHAY
;
A
#
# COMPACT_ATOMS: atom_id res chain seq x y z
N MET A 1 41.78 25.82 58.89
CA MET A 1 40.97 27.03 58.66
C MET A 1 40.92 27.23 57.16
N THR A 2 39.78 26.90 56.58
CA THR A 2 39.51 26.82 55.14
C THR A 2 38.57 27.97 54.78
N GLU A 3 38.96 28.81 53.84
CA GLU A 3 38.06 29.70 53.10
C GLU A 3 38.00 29.25 51.63
N PRO A 4 36.82 29.20 51.00
CA PRO A 4 36.68 28.90 49.58
C PRO A 4 36.54 30.19 48.75
N SER A 5 37.27 30.25 47.63
CA SER A 5 37.08 31.26 46.59
C SER A 5 36.17 30.70 45.48
N ALA A 6 35.39 31.60 44.88
CA ALA A 6 34.20 31.36 44.08
C ALA A 6 34.45 30.79 42.66
N SER A 7 33.41 30.12 42.16
CA SER A 7 33.22 29.63 40.78
C SER A 7 32.93 30.78 39.79
N PRO A 8 32.95 30.52 38.47
CA PRO A 8 31.67 30.62 37.76
C PRO A 8 31.40 29.44 36.81
N GLU A 9 30.18 28.91 36.91
CA GLU A 9 29.63 27.81 36.12
C GLU A 9 29.11 28.25 34.73
N ASP A 10 29.11 27.28 33.81
CA ASP A 10 28.67 27.36 32.41
C ASP A 10 27.20 27.80 32.22
N PRO A 11 26.90 28.62 31.18
CA PRO A 11 25.55 29.17 30.95
C PRO A 11 24.60 28.27 30.14
N TRP A 12 24.97 27.03 29.78
CA TRP A 12 24.22 26.24 28.80
C TRP A 12 23.21 25.24 29.34
N ASN A 13 22.88 25.27 30.64
CA ASN A 13 21.94 24.31 31.20
C ASN A 13 20.77 24.99 31.92
N LYS A 14 19.80 25.51 31.15
CA LYS A 14 18.47 25.83 31.69
C LYS A 14 17.35 25.44 30.72
N HIS A 15 16.52 24.53 31.22
CA HIS A 15 15.07 24.38 31.01
C HIS A 15 14.53 24.42 29.58
N VAL A 16 14.06 23.26 29.12
CA VAL A 16 12.89 23.19 28.24
C VAL A 16 11.86 22.31 28.94
N ASP A 17 11.07 22.94 29.83
CA ASP A 17 9.78 22.40 30.24
C ASP A 17 8.69 22.87 29.28
N GLY A 18 7.75 21.98 29.03
CA GLY A 18 6.77 22.07 27.97
C GLY A 18 5.76 23.21 28.08
N ALA A 19 5.39 23.70 26.90
CA ALA A 19 4.07 24.20 26.58
C ALA A 19 4.04 24.29 25.05
N PHE A 20 3.27 23.45 24.37
CA PHE A 20 2.55 23.73 23.11
C PHE A 20 1.83 22.45 22.69
N ALA A 21 0.74 22.16 23.39
CA ALA A 21 -0.36 21.39 22.86
C ALA A 21 -1.48 22.36 22.53
N ASP A 22 -1.82 22.48 21.24
CA ASP A 22 -3.13 22.78 20.63
C ASP A 22 -2.88 23.23 19.18
N ASN A 23 -3.63 22.92 18.14
CA ASN A 23 -4.71 21.99 17.85
C ASN A 23 -4.92 22.12 16.32
N GLY A 24 -5.32 21.05 15.64
CA GLY A 24 -5.87 21.14 14.29
C GLY A 24 -5.12 20.37 13.22
N PHE A 25 -5.24 19.04 13.21
CA PHE A 25 -5.92 18.33 12.12
C PHE A 25 -6.09 16.84 12.47
N ASP A 26 -7.27 16.33 12.12
CA ASP A 26 -7.95 15.16 12.66
C ASP A 26 -7.12 13.87 12.85
N HIS A 27 -6.99 13.48 14.12
CA HIS A 27 -6.60 12.12 14.52
C HIS A 27 -7.82 11.18 14.71
N THR A 28 -9.03 11.68 14.43
CA THR A 28 -10.33 11.00 14.61
C THR A 28 -10.81 10.27 13.35
N PHE A 29 -10.21 10.47 12.17
CA PHE A 29 -10.70 9.84 10.93
C PHE A 29 -10.14 8.42 10.65
N PHE A 30 -9.08 7.97 11.34
CA PHE A 30 -8.47 6.65 11.07
C PHE A 30 -8.32 5.74 12.29
N ALA A 31 -8.79 6.16 13.46
CA ALA A 31 -8.77 5.35 14.68
C ALA A 31 -10.00 4.43 14.84
N GLU A 32 -10.83 4.27 13.80
CA GLU A 32 -12.00 3.39 13.82
C GLU A 32 -11.98 2.39 12.66
N SER A 33 -11.15 1.36 12.81
CA SER A 33 -11.38 0.06 12.11
C SER A 33 -10.89 -1.15 12.91
N ALA A 34 -10.48 -0.95 14.16
CA ALA A 34 -10.29 -2.05 15.09
C ALA A 34 -11.57 -2.23 15.92
N ARG A 35 -12.33 -3.29 15.58
CA ARG A 35 -13.52 -3.84 16.27
C ARG A 35 -14.90 -3.38 15.77
N LYS A 36 -15.36 -4.04 14.71
CA LYS A 36 -16.62 -4.81 14.75
C LYS A 36 -16.63 -5.77 13.57
N GLY A 37 -16.01 -6.94 13.76
CA GLY A 37 -16.42 -8.10 12.99
C GLY A 37 -17.88 -8.34 13.34
N SER A 38 -18.79 -7.97 12.43
CA SER A 38 -20.18 -8.41 12.49
C SER A 38 -20.16 -9.92 12.31
N LEU A 39 -19.98 -10.62 13.42
CA LEU A 39 -20.41 -11.99 13.54
C LEU A 39 -21.92 -11.93 13.31
N VAL A 40 -22.36 -12.31 12.12
CA VAL A 40 -23.75 -12.66 11.92
C VAL A 40 -23.99 -13.88 12.81
N SER A 41 -24.37 -13.62 14.05
CA SER A 41 -24.96 -14.59 14.94
C SER A 41 -26.28 -15.01 14.30
N ARG A 42 -26.21 -15.96 13.38
CA ARG A 42 -27.34 -16.83 13.10
C ARG A 42 -27.51 -17.69 14.35
N ALA A 43 -28.25 -17.16 15.30
CA ALA A 43 -28.89 -17.95 16.34
C ALA A 43 -29.85 -18.92 15.64
N ASN A 44 -29.34 -20.06 15.18
CA ASN A 44 -30.17 -21.26 15.17
C ASN A 44 -30.24 -21.68 16.63
N SER A 45 -31.32 -21.25 17.28
CA SER A 45 -31.79 -21.89 18.50
C SER A 45 -32.03 -23.37 18.15
N ILE A 46 -31.03 -24.20 18.43
CA ILE A 46 -31.23 -25.61 18.73
C ILE A 46 -31.90 -25.65 20.10
N GLY A 47 -33.19 -25.35 20.09
CA GLY A 47 -34.08 -25.74 21.17
C GLY A 47 -34.05 -27.25 21.24
N SER A 48 -33.34 -27.77 22.23
CA SER A 48 -33.53 -29.12 22.75
C SER A 48 -35.01 -29.29 23.09
N THR A 49 -35.80 -29.82 22.16
CA THR A 49 -37.11 -30.36 22.52
C THR A 49 -36.86 -31.77 23.00
N SER A 50 -36.93 -31.90 24.32
CA SER A 50 -37.09 -33.15 25.05
C SER A 50 -38.05 -34.09 24.33
N ALA A 51 -37.71 -35.38 24.41
CA ALA A 51 -38.56 -36.49 24.06
C ALA A 51 -40.00 -36.25 24.53
N SER A 52 -40.92 -36.10 23.57
CA SER A 52 -42.35 -36.26 23.84
C SER A 52 -42.61 -37.76 23.83
N SER A 53 -42.81 -38.28 25.04
CA SER A 53 -43.45 -39.57 25.29
C SER A 53 -44.79 -39.60 24.57
N VAL A 54 -44.99 -40.65 23.79
CA VAL A 54 -46.27 -41.00 23.18
C VAL A 54 -47.20 -41.42 24.33
N PRO A 55 -48.37 -40.79 24.54
CA PRO A 55 -49.38 -41.39 25.38
C PRO A 55 -49.99 -42.54 24.58
N ASN A 56 -49.73 -43.77 25.01
CA ASN A 56 -50.59 -44.89 24.67
C ASN A 56 -51.90 -44.65 25.43
N THR A 57 -52.88 -44.04 24.76
CA THR A 57 -54.29 -44.17 25.15
C THR A 57 -54.79 -45.44 24.47
N ASP A 58 -54.73 -46.52 25.22
CA ASP A 58 -55.51 -47.74 25.02
C ASP A 58 -56.91 -47.41 25.53
N ASP A 59 -57.88 -47.26 24.62
CA ASP A 59 -59.30 -47.47 24.91
C ASP A 59 -60.17 -47.35 23.63
N GLU A 60 -60.98 -48.39 23.45
CA GLU A 60 -62.23 -48.50 22.67
C GLU A 60 -62.20 -48.94 21.19
N ASP A 61 -62.83 -50.11 21.04
CA ASP A 61 -63.15 -50.94 19.88
C ASP A 61 -64.22 -50.27 18.99
N SER A 62 -63.85 -49.75 17.81
CA SER A 62 -64.75 -49.56 16.67
C SER A 62 -64.00 -49.22 15.36
N ASP A 63 -64.29 -49.96 14.28
CA ASP A 63 -63.89 -49.73 12.88
C ASP A 63 -62.38 -49.73 12.51
N TYR A 64 -61.73 -50.88 12.75
CA TYR A 64 -60.33 -51.21 12.41
C TYR A 64 -59.84 -50.91 10.97
N ARG A 65 -60.73 -50.76 9.98
CA ARG A 65 -60.33 -50.52 8.59
C ARG A 65 -60.16 -49.05 8.21
N HIS A 66 -60.78 -48.11 8.95
CA HIS A 66 -60.68 -46.69 8.62
C HIS A 66 -59.49 -46.02 9.34
N GLU A 67 -59.24 -46.37 10.60
CA GLU A 67 -58.17 -45.76 11.40
C GLU A 67 -56.75 -46.12 10.93
N THR A 68 -56.57 -47.33 10.40
CA THR A 68 -55.31 -47.77 9.78
C THR A 68 -54.96 -46.95 8.53
N SER A 69 -55.97 -46.59 7.72
CA SER A 69 -55.80 -45.73 6.54
C SER A 69 -55.43 -44.28 6.92
N TYR A 70 -56.05 -43.72 7.97
CA TYR A 70 -55.70 -42.38 8.48
C TYR A 70 -54.31 -42.32 9.12
N LYS A 71 -53.94 -43.32 9.92
CA LYS A 71 -52.57 -43.42 10.49
C LYS A 71 -51.51 -43.60 9.40
N GLU A 72 -51.81 -44.33 8.32
CA GLU A 72 -50.92 -44.46 7.18
C GLU A 72 -50.78 -43.13 6.41
N SER A 73 -51.89 -42.43 6.14
CA SER A 73 -51.87 -41.10 5.49
C SER A 73 -51.05 -40.08 6.28
N TYR A 74 -51.12 -40.10 7.61
CA TYR A 74 -50.32 -39.21 8.46
C TYR A 74 -48.82 -39.54 8.42
N LYS A 75 -48.46 -40.83 8.46
CA LYS A 75 -47.08 -41.29 8.29
C LYS A 75 -46.54 -40.90 6.92
N ASP A 76 -47.35 -41.01 5.88
CA ASP A 76 -46.97 -40.64 4.52
C ASP A 76 -46.77 -39.14 4.35
N ARG A 77 -47.66 -38.31 4.93
CA ARG A 77 -47.49 -36.85 4.98
C ARG A 77 -46.18 -36.47 5.69
N ARG A 78 -45.86 -37.15 6.78
CA ARG A 78 -44.59 -36.94 7.51
C ARG A 78 -43.38 -37.32 6.66
N ARG A 79 -43.43 -38.45 5.94
CA ARG A 79 -42.38 -38.87 5.01
C ARG A 79 -42.19 -37.84 3.90
N GLN A 80 -43.27 -37.36 3.28
CA GLN A 80 -43.22 -36.36 2.23
C GLN A 80 -42.61 -35.04 2.71
N ALA A 81 -43.03 -34.55 3.88
CA ALA A 81 -42.46 -33.34 4.47
C ALA A 81 -40.95 -33.50 4.75
N HIS A 82 -40.53 -34.66 5.27
CA HIS A 82 -39.12 -34.97 5.50
C HIS A 82 -38.31 -34.99 4.18
N THR A 83 -38.83 -35.65 3.14
CA THR A 83 -38.20 -35.67 1.81
C THR A 83 -38.08 -34.27 1.21
N GLN A 84 -39.12 -33.44 1.33
CA GLN A 84 -39.08 -32.04 0.86
C GLN A 84 -38.03 -31.21 1.61
N ALA A 85 -37.93 -31.37 2.93
CA ALA A 85 -36.94 -30.67 3.73
C ALA A 85 -35.50 -31.07 3.35
N GLU A 86 -35.25 -32.36 3.14
CA GLU A 86 -33.93 -32.85 2.72
C GLU A 86 -33.60 -32.43 1.28
N GLN A 87 -34.58 -32.39 0.37
CA GLN A 87 -34.38 -31.87 -0.99
C GLN A 87 -33.97 -30.40 -0.95
N LYS A 88 -34.69 -29.57 -0.18
CA LYS A 88 -34.34 -28.15 0.02
C LYS A 88 -32.92 -27.98 0.59
N ARG A 89 -32.52 -28.83 1.53
CA ARG A 89 -31.15 -28.84 2.07
C ARG A 89 -30.12 -29.19 0.99
N ARG A 90 -30.39 -30.21 0.16
CA ARG A 90 -29.52 -30.62 -0.94
C ARG A 90 -29.38 -29.54 -2.00
N ASP A 91 -30.47 -28.87 -2.34
CA ASP A 91 -30.46 -27.78 -3.32
C ASP A 91 -29.66 -26.57 -2.81
N ALA A 92 -29.77 -26.26 -1.52
CA ALA A 92 -28.94 -25.21 -0.89
C ALA A 92 -27.44 -25.56 -0.92
N ILE A 93 -27.08 -26.82 -0.63
CA ILE A 93 -25.68 -27.28 -0.71
C ILE A 93 -25.19 -27.24 -2.16
N LYS A 94 -26.01 -27.69 -3.12
CA LYS A 94 -25.68 -27.64 -4.54
C LYS A 94 -25.40 -26.21 -5.01
N LYS A 95 -26.26 -25.26 -4.62
CA LYS A 95 -26.03 -23.84 -4.89
C LYS A 95 -24.70 -23.36 -4.30
N GLY A 96 -24.36 -23.76 -3.07
CA GLY A 96 -23.06 -23.43 -2.48
C GLY A 96 -21.87 -23.94 -3.29
N TYR A 97 -21.96 -25.13 -3.90
CA TYR A 97 -20.92 -25.62 -4.81
C TYR A 97 -20.84 -24.82 -6.11
N ASP A 98 -21.98 -24.42 -6.67
CA ASP A 98 -22.03 -23.58 -7.87
C ASP A 98 -21.39 -22.21 -7.58
N ASP A 99 -21.71 -21.60 -6.43
CA ASP A 99 -21.10 -20.34 -5.98
C ASP A 99 -19.57 -20.47 -5.78
N LEU A 100 -19.10 -21.57 -5.17
CA LEU A 100 -17.67 -21.84 -5.01
C LEU A 100 -16.94 -21.94 -6.36
N GLN A 101 -17.56 -22.58 -7.36
CA GLN A 101 -16.96 -22.69 -8.69
C GLN A 101 -16.85 -21.33 -9.38
N LEU A 102 -17.72 -20.38 -9.06
CA LEU A 102 -17.71 -19.02 -9.61
C LEU A 102 -16.69 -18.09 -8.92
N ILE A 103 -16.40 -18.27 -7.63
CA ILE A 103 -15.50 -17.36 -6.91
C ILE A 103 -14.06 -17.87 -6.81
N VAL A 104 -13.83 -19.17 -7.00
CA VAL A 104 -12.50 -19.78 -6.93
C VAL A 104 -11.89 -19.79 -8.34
N PRO A 105 -10.84 -18.99 -8.62
CA PRO A 105 -10.34 -18.79 -9.99
C PRO A 105 -9.86 -20.09 -10.66
N THR A 106 -9.24 -20.98 -9.89
CA THR A 106 -8.75 -22.27 -10.40
C THR A 106 -9.88 -23.24 -10.74
N CYS A 107 -11.08 -23.08 -10.16
CA CYS A 107 -12.27 -23.81 -10.56
C CYS A 107 -12.82 -23.27 -11.89
N GLN A 108 -12.91 -21.94 -12.03
CA GLN A 108 -13.36 -21.28 -13.25
C GLN A 108 -12.48 -21.64 -14.46
N GLN A 109 -11.16 -21.49 -14.32
CA GLN A 109 -10.21 -21.82 -15.39
C GLN A 109 -10.37 -23.27 -15.86
N GLN A 110 -10.48 -24.23 -14.93
CA GLN A 110 -10.65 -25.63 -15.32
C GLN A 110 -11.98 -25.87 -16.06
N SER A 111 -13.04 -25.13 -15.72
CA SER A 111 -14.32 -25.22 -16.43
C SER A 111 -14.28 -24.60 -17.83
N GLU A 112 -13.49 -23.53 -18.02
CA GLU A 112 -13.33 -22.85 -19.32
C GLU A 112 -12.42 -23.65 -20.28
N PHE A 113 -11.32 -24.22 -19.78
CA PHE A 113 -10.38 -25.01 -20.59
C PHE A 113 -10.87 -26.44 -20.87
N ALA A 114 -11.75 -26.98 -20.04
CA ALA A 114 -12.42 -28.26 -20.31
C ALA A 114 -13.52 -28.05 -21.37
N MET A 115 -13.12 -27.96 -22.64
CA MET A 115 -14.04 -28.03 -23.77
C MET A 115 -14.79 -29.37 -23.75
N GLY A 116 -15.93 -29.41 -23.07
CA GLY A 116 -16.88 -30.50 -23.11
C GLY A 116 -16.86 -31.46 -21.91
N THR A 117 -17.98 -31.46 -21.20
CA THR A 117 -18.57 -32.59 -20.46
C THR A 117 -17.98 -33.05 -19.11
N GLN A 118 -16.75 -32.71 -18.73
CA GLN A 118 -16.22 -33.11 -17.41
C GLN A 118 -16.48 -32.03 -16.35
N LYS A 119 -17.58 -32.19 -15.60
CA LYS A 119 -17.88 -31.35 -14.43
C LYS A 119 -16.83 -31.60 -13.35
N ILE A 120 -16.24 -30.54 -12.81
CA ILE A 120 -15.28 -30.61 -11.71
C ILE A 120 -15.90 -31.36 -10.51
N SER A 121 -15.14 -32.29 -9.91
CA SER A 121 -15.66 -33.10 -8.81
C SER A 121 -15.86 -32.25 -7.55
N LYS A 122 -16.85 -32.62 -6.71
CA LYS A 122 -17.10 -31.93 -5.42
C LYS A 122 -15.86 -31.90 -4.53
N ALA A 123 -15.10 -33.01 -4.49
CA ALA A 123 -13.86 -33.08 -3.72
C ALA A 123 -12.81 -32.10 -4.25
N THR A 124 -12.67 -32.01 -5.58
CA THR A 124 -11.74 -31.06 -6.21
C THR A 124 -12.13 -29.61 -5.94
N VAL A 125 -13.42 -29.25 -6.01
CA VAL A 125 -13.89 -27.89 -5.68
C VAL A 125 -13.52 -27.52 -4.25
N LEU A 126 -13.77 -28.43 -3.29
CA LEU A 126 -13.41 -28.18 -1.90
C LEU A 126 -11.90 -28.02 -1.71
N GLN A 127 -11.08 -28.88 -2.32
CA GLN A 127 -9.63 -28.77 -2.22
C GLN A 127 -9.12 -27.44 -2.79
N LYS A 128 -9.54 -27.09 -4.01
CA LYS A 128 -9.19 -25.81 -4.63
C LYS A 128 -9.64 -24.60 -3.81
N THR A 129 -10.79 -24.72 -3.14
CA THR A 129 -11.28 -23.67 -2.23
C THR A 129 -10.37 -23.53 -1.01
N ILE A 130 -9.93 -24.64 -0.41
CA ILE A 130 -8.98 -24.62 0.73
C ILE A 130 -7.67 -23.95 0.30
N ASP A 131 -7.12 -24.37 -0.83
CA ASP A 131 -5.87 -23.83 -1.36
C ASP A 131 -6.02 -22.32 -1.63
N TYR A 132 -7.17 -21.89 -2.17
CA TYR A 132 -7.46 -20.48 -2.43
C TYR A 132 -7.60 -19.65 -1.14
N ILE A 133 -8.25 -20.19 -0.10
CA ILE A 133 -8.32 -19.53 1.21
C ILE A 133 -6.91 -19.35 1.80
N GLN A 134 -6.06 -20.38 1.73
CA GLN A 134 -4.68 -20.29 2.20
C GLN A 134 -3.88 -19.26 1.40
N PHE A 135 -4.04 -19.23 0.08
CA PHE A 135 -3.47 -18.20 -0.78
C PHE A 135 -3.91 -16.79 -0.36
N LEU A 136 -5.23 -16.58 -0.17
CA LEU A 136 -5.77 -15.28 0.26
C LEU A 136 -5.23 -14.85 1.63
N HIS A 137 -5.07 -15.77 2.58
CA HIS A 137 -4.43 -15.46 3.87
C HIS A 137 -2.97 -15.02 3.71
N LYS A 138 -2.21 -15.71 2.85
CA LYS A 138 -0.82 -15.34 2.55
C LYS A 138 -0.73 -13.96 1.88
N GLU A 139 -1.58 -13.71 0.89
CA GLU A 139 -1.58 -12.45 0.15
C GLU A 139 -2.04 -11.28 1.02
N LYS A 140 -3.07 -11.48 1.85
CA LYS A 140 -3.51 -10.51 2.85
C LYS A 140 -2.36 -10.15 3.80
N LYS A 141 -1.66 -11.15 4.35
CA LYS A 141 -0.52 -10.92 5.25
C LYS A 141 0.59 -10.12 4.57
N LYS A 142 0.93 -10.45 3.32
CA LYS A 142 1.92 -9.72 2.53
C LYS A 142 1.52 -8.24 2.34
N GLN A 143 0.26 -7.98 1.99
CA GLN A 143 -0.26 -6.62 1.83
C GLN A 143 -0.23 -5.84 3.16
N GLU A 144 -0.57 -6.48 4.28
CA GLU A 144 -0.49 -5.87 5.60
C GLU A 144 0.95 -5.48 5.99
N GLU A 145 1.93 -6.32 5.67
CA GLU A 145 3.37 -6.05 5.87
C GLU A 145 3.88 -4.90 4.99
N GLU A 146 3.44 -4.85 3.73
CA GLU A 146 3.78 -3.77 2.78
C GLU A 146 3.20 -2.43 3.25
N VAL A 147 1.93 -2.40 3.65
CA VAL A 147 1.29 -1.21 4.22
C VAL A 147 2.02 -0.74 5.49
N SER A 148 2.43 -1.67 6.36
CA SER A 148 3.21 -1.35 7.56
C SER A 148 4.56 -0.71 7.21
N THR A 149 5.24 -1.23 6.19
CA THR A 149 6.52 -0.70 5.70
C THR A 149 6.36 0.69 5.11
N LEU A 150 5.40 0.89 4.20
CA LEU A 150 5.12 2.18 3.58
C LEU A 150 4.75 3.25 4.61
N ARG A 151 4.00 2.88 5.67
CA ARG A 151 3.69 3.82 6.77
C ARG A 151 4.95 4.28 7.52
N LYS A 152 5.92 3.39 7.74
CA LYS A 152 7.20 3.74 8.36
C LYS A 152 8.03 4.66 7.46
N GLU A 153 8.06 4.40 6.17
CA GLU A 153 8.76 5.26 5.20
C GLU A 153 8.15 6.66 5.14
N VAL A 154 6.81 6.77 5.07
CA VAL A 154 6.12 8.06 5.13
C VAL A 154 6.45 8.81 6.40
N MET A 155 6.50 8.13 7.55
CA MET A 155 6.88 8.75 8.82
C MET A 155 8.32 9.26 8.79
N ALA A 156 9.26 8.45 8.31
CA ALA A 156 10.66 8.84 8.18
C ALA A 156 10.83 10.06 7.26
N LEU A 157 10.17 10.06 6.09
CA LEU A 157 10.19 11.18 5.16
C LEU A 157 9.59 12.45 5.75
N LYS A 158 8.51 12.33 6.53
CA LYS A 158 7.94 13.49 7.26
C LYS A 158 8.92 14.07 8.27
N ILE A 159 9.60 13.21 9.04
CA ILE A 159 10.63 13.64 9.99
C ILE A 159 11.78 14.35 9.26
N MET A 160 12.27 13.77 8.15
CA MET A 160 13.32 14.39 7.34
C MET A 160 12.90 15.75 6.79
N LYS A 161 11.68 15.86 6.24
CA LYS A 161 11.11 17.12 5.74
C LYS A 161 11.12 18.18 6.84
N THR A 162 10.58 17.86 8.01
CA THR A 162 10.55 18.78 9.15
C THR A 162 11.96 19.21 9.58
N ASN A 163 12.93 18.29 9.61
CA ASN A 163 14.32 18.64 9.92
C ASN A 163 14.91 19.63 8.89
N TYR A 164 14.67 19.41 7.59
CA TYR A 164 15.12 20.34 6.56
C TYR A 164 14.42 21.70 6.66
N GLU A 165 13.12 21.72 6.94
CA GLU A 165 12.37 22.96 7.16
C GLU A 165 12.96 23.76 8.34
N HIS A 166 13.32 23.10 9.43
CA HIS A 166 13.98 23.73 10.58
C HIS A 166 15.36 24.30 10.21
N ILE A 167 16.17 23.56 9.44
CA ILE A 167 17.48 24.04 8.98
C ILE A 167 17.31 25.29 8.10
N VAL A 168 16.41 25.24 7.12
CA VAL A 168 16.14 26.38 6.22
C VAL A 168 15.68 27.60 7.02
N GLN A 169 14.77 27.41 7.98
CA GLN A 169 14.28 28.49 8.82
C GLN A 169 15.39 29.08 9.72
N ALA A 170 16.28 28.25 10.25
CA ALA A 170 17.44 28.72 11.03
C ALA A 170 18.42 29.54 10.17
N HIS A 171 18.64 29.15 8.91
CA HIS A 171 19.45 29.93 7.97
C HIS A 171 18.79 31.25 7.55
N GLN A 172 17.46 31.28 7.35
CA GLN A 172 16.72 32.51 7.06
C GLN A 172 16.70 33.49 8.23
N ASN A 173 16.66 32.98 9.47
CA ASN A 173 16.69 33.78 10.69
C ASN A 173 18.10 34.26 11.08
N ASN A 174 19.13 33.98 10.26
CA ASN A 174 20.49 34.47 10.46
C ASN A 174 20.80 35.57 9.42
N PRO A 175 20.62 36.87 9.73
CA PRO A 175 20.72 37.97 8.77
C PRO A 175 22.13 38.21 8.23
N GLN A 176 23.14 37.50 8.75
CA GLN A 176 24.55 37.79 8.48
C GLN A 176 25.12 37.07 7.25
N GLN A 177 24.34 36.19 6.58
CA GLN A 177 24.77 35.48 5.36
C GLN A 177 24.04 35.89 4.08
N SER A 178 23.06 36.80 4.13
CA SER A 178 22.31 37.23 2.94
C SER A 178 23.05 38.22 2.05
N ASP A 179 24.10 38.90 2.54
CA ASP A 179 24.84 39.91 1.77
C ASP A 179 25.96 39.34 0.88
N GLU A 180 26.28 38.04 0.97
CA GLU A 180 27.38 37.42 0.20
C GLU A 180 26.89 36.52 -0.95
N GLN A 181 25.57 36.38 -1.14
CA GLN A 181 25.04 35.62 -2.27
C GLN A 181 24.90 36.49 -3.51
N VAL A 182 25.77 36.22 -4.48
CA VAL A 182 25.62 36.66 -5.88
C VAL A 182 24.19 36.35 -6.34
N SER A 183 23.46 37.37 -6.85
CA SER A 183 22.09 37.23 -7.34
C SER A 183 21.95 36.09 -8.36
N ASP A 184 20.82 35.38 -8.33
CA ASP A 184 20.54 34.30 -9.28
C ASP A 184 20.58 34.76 -10.74
N GLN A 185 20.26 36.03 -10.99
CA GLN A 185 20.41 36.65 -12.31
C GLN A 185 21.88 36.68 -12.76
N VAL A 186 22.80 36.97 -11.85
CA VAL A 186 24.24 36.99 -12.14
C VAL A 186 24.74 35.55 -12.34
N LYS A 187 24.32 34.60 -11.51
CA LYS A 187 24.63 33.17 -11.71
C LYS A 187 24.18 32.67 -13.09
N PHE A 188 22.97 33.05 -13.50
CA PHE A 188 22.44 32.69 -14.82
C PHE A 188 23.25 33.34 -15.96
N SER A 189 23.62 34.62 -15.82
CA SER A 189 24.44 35.31 -16.83
C SER A 189 25.83 34.68 -17.01
N ILE A 190 26.44 34.23 -15.90
CA ILE A 190 27.73 33.52 -15.91
C ILE A 190 27.58 32.17 -16.60
N PHE A 191 26.56 31.38 -16.22
CA PHE A 191 26.30 30.09 -16.83
C PHE A 191 26.06 30.21 -18.34
N GLN A 192 25.22 31.16 -18.75
CA GLN A 192 24.97 31.43 -20.15
C GLN A 192 26.26 31.76 -20.91
N SER A 193 27.09 32.65 -20.37
CA SER A 193 28.37 33.02 -21.00
C SER A 193 29.32 31.84 -21.16
N ILE A 194 29.38 30.94 -20.17
CA ILE A 194 30.17 29.71 -20.24
C ILE A 194 29.64 28.79 -21.34
N MET A 195 28.32 28.57 -21.38
CA MET A 195 27.68 27.70 -22.38
C MET A 195 27.82 28.23 -23.80
N ASP A 196 27.63 29.53 -24.01
CA ASP A 196 27.78 30.19 -25.32
C ASP A 196 29.23 30.06 -25.82
N SER A 197 30.21 30.25 -24.94
CA SER A 197 31.62 30.13 -25.28
C SER A 197 32.02 28.68 -25.61
N LEU A 198 31.50 27.69 -24.87
CA LEU A 198 31.70 26.26 -25.18
C LEU A 198 31.03 25.86 -26.50
N PHE A 199 29.83 26.39 -26.77
CA PHE A 199 29.13 26.11 -28.01
C PHE A 199 29.86 26.70 -29.22
N GLN A 200 30.45 27.89 -29.08
CA GLN A 200 31.24 28.52 -30.13
C GLN A 200 32.52 27.74 -30.42
N SER A 201 33.22 27.25 -29.39
CA SER A 201 34.41 26.40 -29.59
C SER A 201 34.04 25.08 -30.26
N PHE A 202 32.92 24.46 -29.86
CA PHE A 202 32.39 23.26 -30.52
C PHE A 202 32.09 23.52 -32.00
N SER A 203 31.36 24.61 -32.30
CA SER A 203 30.96 24.96 -33.67
C SER A 203 32.16 25.26 -34.58
N THR A 204 33.26 25.74 -34.01
CA THR A 204 34.49 26.02 -34.77
C THR A 204 35.33 24.76 -34.99
N SER A 205 35.36 23.85 -34.02
CA SER A 205 36.22 22.67 -34.04
C SER A 205 35.57 21.42 -34.64
N VAL A 206 34.24 21.39 -34.78
CA VAL A 206 33.50 20.22 -35.24
C VAL A 206 32.95 20.39 -36.66
N SER A 207 33.47 19.57 -37.57
CA SER A 207 32.98 19.44 -38.95
C SER A 207 31.88 18.38 -39.04
N VAL A 208 30.84 18.65 -39.83
CA VAL A 208 29.70 17.74 -40.07
C VAL A 208 29.74 17.09 -41.46
N SER A 209 30.90 17.10 -42.12
CA SER A 209 31.06 16.68 -43.52
C SER A 209 30.93 15.17 -43.73
N SER A 210 31.22 14.35 -42.71
CA SER A 210 30.97 12.91 -42.70
C SER A 210 30.85 12.38 -41.27
N PHE A 211 30.23 11.19 -41.08
CA PHE A 211 30.11 10.60 -39.74
C PHE A 211 31.47 10.28 -39.10
N GLN A 212 32.45 9.83 -39.91
CA GLN A 212 33.79 9.53 -39.43
C GLN A 212 34.50 10.80 -38.96
N GLU A 213 34.44 11.87 -39.74
CA GLU A 213 35.02 13.17 -39.40
C GLU A 213 34.32 13.82 -38.20
N LEU A 214 32.99 13.78 -38.16
CA LEU A 214 32.19 14.23 -37.02
C LEU A 214 32.60 13.51 -35.74
N SER A 215 32.69 12.18 -35.78
CA SER A 215 33.08 11.39 -34.61
C SER A 215 34.49 11.74 -34.14
N ALA A 216 35.46 11.87 -35.05
CA ALA A 216 36.82 12.24 -34.72
C ALA A 216 36.92 13.66 -34.13
N CYS A 217 36.28 14.65 -34.75
CA CYS A 217 36.27 16.04 -34.28
C CYS A 217 35.59 16.18 -32.91
N VAL A 218 34.48 15.49 -32.67
CA VAL A 218 33.79 15.52 -31.37
C VAL A 218 34.66 14.91 -30.27
N PHE A 219 35.30 13.75 -30.53
CA PHE A 219 36.22 13.15 -29.56
C PHE A 219 37.40 14.06 -29.25
N SER A 220 38.03 14.64 -30.28
CA SER A 220 39.13 15.60 -30.10
C SER A 220 38.70 16.84 -29.31
N TRP A 221 37.53 17.40 -29.61
CA TRP A 221 37.01 18.57 -28.90
C TRP A 221 36.73 18.29 -27.42
N ILE A 222 36.10 17.15 -27.09
CA ILE A 222 35.84 16.74 -25.70
C ILE A 222 37.15 16.58 -24.93
N GLU A 223 38.12 15.89 -25.52
CA GLU A 223 39.43 15.63 -24.89
C GLU A 223 40.24 16.91 -24.67
N GLU A 224 40.05 17.93 -25.51
CA GLU A 224 40.75 19.21 -25.42
C GLU A 224 40.04 20.18 -24.46
N HIS A 225 38.71 20.30 -24.54
CA HIS A 225 37.95 21.38 -23.87
C HIS A 225 37.13 20.94 -22.65
N CYS A 226 36.76 19.67 -22.52
CA CYS A 226 35.85 19.18 -21.48
C CYS A 226 36.55 18.45 -20.32
N LYS A 227 37.88 18.44 -20.28
CA LYS A 227 38.63 17.90 -19.13
C LYS A 227 38.42 18.77 -17.89
N PRO A 228 38.35 18.19 -16.67
CA PRO A 228 38.07 18.95 -15.45
C PRO A 228 38.98 20.15 -15.20
N GLN A 229 40.26 20.04 -15.57
CA GLN A 229 41.22 21.14 -15.43
C GLN A 229 41.02 22.22 -16.49
N THR A 230 40.94 21.83 -17.77
CA THR A 230 40.70 22.78 -18.86
C THR A 230 39.38 23.52 -18.70
N LEU A 231 38.32 22.82 -18.26
CA LEU A 231 37.03 23.43 -18.01
C LEU A 231 37.08 24.44 -16.86
N ARG A 232 37.87 24.17 -15.81
CA ARG A 232 38.10 25.14 -14.72
C ARG A 232 38.82 26.38 -15.24
N GLU A 233 39.90 26.22 -16.00
CA GLU A 233 40.65 27.33 -16.58
C GLU A 233 39.78 28.16 -17.53
N PHE A 234 38.97 27.48 -18.36
CA PHE A 234 38.02 28.11 -19.26
C PHE A 234 36.97 28.94 -18.51
N VAL A 235 36.34 28.36 -17.48
CA VAL A 235 35.35 29.07 -16.66
C VAL A 235 35.97 30.27 -15.95
N MET A 236 37.20 30.13 -15.41
CA MET A 236 37.91 31.28 -14.83
C MET A 236 38.20 32.36 -15.88
N GLY A 237 38.56 31.99 -17.11
CA GLY A 237 38.75 32.92 -18.21
C GLY A 237 37.49 33.69 -18.56
N VAL A 238 36.34 33.01 -18.66
CA VAL A 238 35.03 33.65 -18.89
C VAL A 238 34.67 34.59 -17.73
N LEU A 239 34.89 34.17 -16.49
CA LEU A 239 34.65 35.02 -15.31
C LEU A 239 35.54 36.28 -15.30
N GLN A 240 36.81 36.15 -15.67
CA GLN A 240 37.73 37.29 -15.79
C GLN A 240 37.32 38.25 -16.90
N GLN A 241 36.88 37.74 -18.05
CA GLN A 241 36.36 38.55 -19.14
C GLN A 241 35.11 39.32 -18.71
N LEU A 242 34.15 38.66 -18.07
CA LEU A 242 32.93 39.31 -17.56
C LEU A 242 33.24 40.40 -16.54
N ASN A 243 34.21 40.17 -15.65
CA ASN A 243 34.66 41.17 -14.69
C ASN A 243 35.37 42.36 -15.37
N SER A 244 36.09 42.11 -16.47
CA SER A 244 36.78 43.17 -17.23
C SER A 244 35.84 44.05 -18.06
N HIS A 245 34.64 43.56 -18.42
CA HIS A 245 33.60 44.35 -19.12
C HIS A 245 32.68 45.11 -18.15
N ALA A 246 32.82 44.87 -16.84
CA ALA A 246 32.04 45.54 -15.80
C ALA A 246 32.71 46.82 -15.26
N TYR A 247 33.88 47.21 -15.80
CA TYR A 247 34.66 48.40 -15.43
C TYR A 247 35.04 49.25 -16.64
#